data_AF-A0A5E7CGT5-F1
#
_entry.id   AF-A0A5E7CGT5-F1
#
_cell.length_a   1.000
_cell.length_b   1.000
_cell.length_c   1.000
_cell.angle_alpha   90.00
_cell.angle_beta   90.00
_cell.angle_gamma   90.00
#
_symmetry.space_group_name_H-M   'P 1'
#
loop_
_entity.id
_entity.type
_entity.pdbx_description
1 polymer ?
#
loop_
_entity_poly.entity_id
_entity_poly.type
_entity_poly.pdbx_seq_one_letter_code
_entity_poly.pdbx_strand_id
1 'polypeptide(L)'
;MENVAPALIAFTSAVLVGFGAHFAAEDYRRFRDSKAIAAALAGELGSILLSLPELPAVLSNMKAELDNRQRIALPEMPDQSSPIFEANAEKIGLLGADFAGRVAFTYDQIRAFRTSFQLLSKHHTTMDPSWSSLLVGRCLNLVKSNQSKAEMLVDNLKNYSQIWYVKARWVQMALLTGITLIGVNGLVAAIFCAQRS
;
A
#
# COMPACT_ATOMS: atom_id res chain seq x y z
N MET A 1 32.11 -14.07 -45.74
CA MET A 1 31.00 -14.45 -44.83
C MET A 1 31.44 -14.64 -43.37
N GLU A 2 32.74 -14.54 -43.04
CA GLU A 2 33.26 -14.90 -41.70
C GLU A 2 32.88 -13.95 -40.53
N ASN A 3 32.41 -12.74 -40.80
CA ASN A 3 32.15 -11.72 -39.75
C ASN A 3 30.68 -11.55 -39.39
N VAL A 4 29.76 -12.22 -40.09
CA VAL A 4 28.31 -12.03 -39.89
C VAL A 4 27.82 -12.76 -38.64
N ALA A 5 28.32 -13.97 -38.38
CA ALA A 5 27.88 -14.78 -37.24
C ALA A 5 28.30 -14.18 -35.88
N PRO A 6 29.57 -13.75 -35.68
CA PRO A 6 29.99 -13.13 -34.42
C PRO A 6 29.27 -11.80 -34.15
N ALA A 7 29.07 -10.99 -35.19
CA ALA A 7 28.34 -9.72 -35.08
C ALA A 7 26.86 -9.94 -34.72
N LEU A 8 26.21 -10.94 -35.32
CA LEU A 8 24.82 -11.29 -35.04
C LEU A 8 24.65 -11.84 -33.61
N ILE A 9 25.59 -12.68 -33.15
CA ILE A 9 25.59 -13.20 -31.77
C ILE A 9 25.78 -12.04 -30.79
N ALA A 10 26.79 -11.19 -30.99
CA ALA A 10 27.05 -10.04 -30.13
C ALA A 10 25.85 -9.08 -30.06
N PHE A 11 25.22 -8.80 -31.20
CA PHE A 11 24.02 -7.97 -31.26
C PHE A 11 22.84 -8.61 -30.52
N THR A 12 22.56 -9.89 -30.77
CA THR A 12 21.44 -10.60 -30.13
C THR A 12 21.64 -10.71 -28.63
N SER A 13 22.86 -11.02 -28.17
CA SER A 13 23.20 -11.05 -26.75
C SER A 13 23.07 -9.67 -26.09
N ALA A 14 23.54 -8.60 -26.74
CA ALA A 14 23.42 -7.25 -26.21
C ALA A 14 21.96 -6.82 -26.06
N VAL A 15 21.10 -7.12 -27.04
CA VAL A 15 19.66 -6.85 -26.97
C VAL A 15 19.01 -7.65 -25.84
N LEU A 16 19.33 -8.94 -25.72
CA LEU A 16 18.71 -9.82 -24.73
C LEU A 16 19.13 -9.45 -23.29
N VAL A 17 20.41 -9.12 -23.09
CA VAL A 17 20.93 -8.63 -21.81
C VAL A 17 20.37 -7.25 -21.48
N GLY A 18 20.36 -6.32 -22.44
CA GLY A 18 19.84 -4.96 -22.23
C GLY A 18 18.34 -4.96 -21.89
N PHE A 19 17.55 -5.73 -22.62
CA PHE A 19 16.12 -5.91 -22.35
C PHE A 19 15.92 -6.55 -20.97
N GLY A 20 16.60 -7.67 -20.69
CA GLY A 20 16.51 -8.35 -19.39
C GLY A 20 16.89 -7.45 -18.20
N ALA A 21 17.96 -6.67 -18.33
CA ALA A 21 18.41 -5.72 -17.31
C ALA A 21 17.38 -4.62 -17.07
N HIS A 22 16.72 -4.11 -18.12
CA HIS A 22 15.68 -3.10 -17.99
C HIS A 22 14.46 -3.62 -17.21
N PHE A 23 13.96 -4.82 -17.53
CA PHE A 23 12.84 -5.40 -16.77
C PHE A 23 13.20 -5.70 -15.32
N ALA A 24 14.40 -6.24 -15.07
CA ALA A 24 14.86 -6.51 -13.71
C ALA A 24 14.99 -5.22 -12.89
N ALA A 25 15.53 -4.15 -13.49
CA ALA A 25 15.64 -2.85 -12.84
C ALA A 25 14.26 -2.24 -12.54
N GLU A 26 13.33 -2.31 -13.50
CA GLU A 26 11.97 -1.78 -13.34
C GLU A 26 11.16 -2.59 -12.31
N ASP A 27 11.26 -3.92 -12.31
CA ASP A 27 10.62 -4.77 -11.31
C ASP A 27 11.18 -4.51 -9.90
N TYR A 28 12.50 -4.39 -9.76
CA TYR A 28 13.13 -4.03 -8.49
C TYR A 28 12.69 -2.64 -8.00
N ARG A 29 12.59 -1.67 -8.91
CA ARG A 29 12.09 -0.33 -8.60
C ARG A 29 10.64 -0.39 -8.11
N ARG A 30 9.75 -1.09 -8.82
CA ARG A 30 8.34 -1.29 -8.42
C ARG A 30 8.21 -1.98 -7.08
N PHE A 31 9.04 -2.99 -6.82
CA PHE A 31 9.12 -3.63 -5.52
C PHE A 31 9.51 -2.63 -4.44
N ARG A 32 10.57 -1.84 -4.62
CA ARG A 32 10.95 -0.83 -3.62
C ARG A 32 9.87 0.21 -3.39
N ASP A 33 9.20 0.66 -4.46
CA ASP A 33 8.12 1.63 -4.38
C ASP A 33 6.93 1.09 -3.57
N SER A 34 6.52 -0.17 -3.81
CA SER A 34 5.42 -0.79 -3.06
C SER A 34 5.74 -0.85 -1.55
N LYS A 35 7.00 -1.06 -1.21
CA LYS A 35 7.48 -1.22 0.17
C LYS A 35 7.53 0.11 0.90
N ALA A 36 7.99 1.15 0.21
CA ALA A 36 7.96 2.52 0.70
C ALA A 36 6.52 2.98 0.97
N ILE A 37 5.60 2.71 0.03
CA ILE A 37 4.17 3.01 0.19
C ILE A 37 3.59 2.26 1.38
N ALA A 38 3.86 0.95 1.50
CA ALA A 38 3.37 0.15 2.63
C ALA A 38 3.82 0.71 3.99
N ALA A 39 5.11 1.07 4.10
CA ALA A 39 5.66 1.66 5.32
C ALA A 39 5.01 3.02 5.64
N ALA A 40 4.85 3.88 4.64
CA ALA A 40 4.26 5.20 4.82
C ALA A 40 2.78 5.11 5.24
N LEU A 41 1.99 4.24 4.59
CA LEU A 41 0.59 4.00 4.95
C LEU A 41 0.45 3.38 6.34
N ALA A 42 1.34 2.46 6.71
CA ALA A 42 1.37 1.89 8.06
C ALA A 42 1.66 2.96 9.13
N GLY A 43 2.52 3.94 8.81
CA GLY A 43 2.79 5.08 9.68
C GLY A 43 1.57 5.97 9.88
N GLU A 44 0.91 6.38 8.78
CA GLU A 44 -0.30 7.20 8.84
C GLU A 44 -1.42 6.49 9.61
N LEU A 45 -1.78 5.26 9.22
CA LEU A 45 -2.82 4.48 9.91
C LEU A 45 -2.44 4.19 11.36
N GLY A 46 -1.18 3.88 11.64
CA GLY A 46 -0.69 3.65 12.99
C GLY A 46 -0.86 4.88 13.89
N SER A 47 -0.64 6.09 13.37
CA SER A 47 -0.86 7.33 14.13
C SER A 47 -2.34 7.52 14.50
N ILE A 48 -3.26 7.15 13.61
CA ILE A 48 -4.70 7.19 13.87
C ILE A 48 -5.08 6.16 14.93
N LEU A 49 -4.54 4.95 14.86
CA LEU A 49 -4.80 3.88 15.82
C LEU A 49 -4.43 4.25 17.26
N LEU A 50 -3.39 5.06 17.47
CA LEU A 50 -3.00 5.52 18.81
C LEU A 50 -4.11 6.30 19.53
N SER A 51 -5.03 6.91 18.77
CA SER A 51 -6.14 7.71 19.32
C SER A 51 -7.45 6.91 19.46
N LEU A 52 -7.50 5.65 18.98
CA LEU A 52 -8.72 4.86 18.99
C LEU A 52 -9.13 4.25 20.34
N PRO A 53 -8.24 3.86 21.28
CA PRO A 53 -8.66 3.13 22.48
C PRO A 53 -9.72 3.84 23.33
N GLU A 54 -9.64 5.17 23.44
CA GLU A 54 -10.55 5.98 24.26
C GLU A 54 -11.80 6.44 23.48
N LEU A 55 -11.70 6.48 22.15
CA LEU A 55 -12.73 7.07 21.29
C LEU A 55 -14.12 6.40 21.41
N PRO A 56 -14.24 5.06 21.47
CA PRO A 56 -15.54 4.41 21.70
C PRO A 56 -16.22 4.82 23.00
N ALA A 57 -15.46 5.03 24.08
CA ALA A 57 -16.00 5.44 25.37
C ALA A 57 -16.54 6.87 25.30
N VAL A 58 -15.77 7.79 24.70
CA VAL A 58 -16.18 9.18 24.48
C VAL A 58 -17.46 9.26 23.63
N LEU A 59 -17.50 8.53 22.52
CA LEU A 59 -18.68 8.49 21.63
C LEU A 59 -19.89 7.84 22.33
N SER A 60 -19.67 6.81 23.16
CA SER A 60 -20.76 6.18 23.92
C SER A 60 -21.38 7.14 24.94
N ASN A 61 -20.55 7.91 25.65
CA ASN A 61 -21.01 8.92 26.61
C ASN A 61 -21.77 10.05 25.90
N MET A 62 -21.21 10.58 24.81
CA MET A 62 -21.85 11.59 23.98
C MET A 62 -23.22 11.12 23.45
N LYS A 63 -23.30 9.84 23.03
CA LYS A 63 -24.57 9.24 22.61
C LYS A 63 -25.58 9.19 23.76
N ALA A 64 -25.16 8.78 24.95
CA ALA A 64 -26.04 8.69 26.12
C ALA A 64 -26.59 10.07 26.53
N GLU A 65 -25.78 11.13 26.49
CA GLU A 65 -26.24 12.50 26.74
C GLU A 65 -27.31 12.93 25.73
N LEU A 66 -27.06 12.68 24.43
CA LEU A 66 -27.99 13.01 23.36
C LEU A 66 -29.30 12.19 23.43
N ASP A 67 -29.22 10.92 23.82
CA ASP A 67 -30.39 10.05 24.04
C ASP A 67 -31.26 10.58 25.19
N ASN A 68 -30.64 11.17 26.21
CA ASN A 68 -31.31 11.88 27.30
C ASN A 68 -31.78 13.30 26.90
N ARG A 69 -31.74 13.63 25.61
CA ARG A 69 -32.08 14.95 25.04
C ARG A 69 -31.23 16.11 25.58
N GLN A 70 -30.06 15.81 26.13
CA GLN A 70 -29.09 16.84 26.50
C GLN A 70 -28.41 17.34 25.23
N ARG A 71 -28.04 18.63 25.23
CA ARG A 71 -27.26 19.22 24.15
C ARG A 71 -25.79 19.08 24.47
N ILE A 72 -25.02 18.69 23.46
CA ILE A 72 -23.57 18.67 23.52
C ILE A 72 -23.03 19.99 22.96
N ALA A 73 -21.92 20.47 23.48
CA ALA A 73 -21.19 21.59 22.90
C ALA A 73 -19.96 21.03 22.19
N LEU A 74 -19.98 21.04 20.87
CA LEU A 74 -18.85 20.61 20.06
C LEU A 74 -18.28 21.79 19.27
N PRO A 75 -16.96 22.01 19.27
CA PRO A 75 -16.37 22.92 18.30
C PRO A 75 -16.56 22.34 16.89
N GLU A 76 -16.73 23.22 15.89
CA GLU A 76 -16.75 22.79 14.50
C GLU A 76 -15.42 22.12 14.15
N MET A 77 -15.50 20.91 13.59
CA MET A 77 -14.31 20.16 13.18
C MET A 77 -13.88 20.65 11.79
N PRO A 78 -12.60 21.02 11.60
CA PRO A 78 -12.08 21.35 10.28
C PRO A 78 -12.08 20.10 9.38
N ASP A 79 -11.99 20.32 8.07
CA ASP A 79 -11.77 19.21 7.14
C ASP A 79 -10.40 18.55 7.41
N GLN A 80 -10.36 17.22 7.29
CA GLN A 80 -9.21 16.40 7.66
C GLN A 80 -8.84 15.46 6.50
N SER A 81 -7.78 15.78 5.78
CA SER A 81 -7.21 14.95 4.72
C SER A 81 -6.44 13.75 5.25
N SER A 82 -6.25 12.73 4.41
CA SER A 82 -5.32 11.63 4.65
C SER A 82 -4.09 11.75 3.74
N PRO A 83 -3.09 12.58 4.09
CA PRO A 83 -2.11 13.08 3.14
C PRO A 83 -1.24 11.98 2.51
N ILE A 84 -0.86 10.93 3.26
CA ILE A 84 -0.03 9.86 2.70
C ILE A 84 -0.86 8.98 1.77
N PHE A 85 -2.09 8.64 2.15
CA PHE A 85 -3.00 7.92 1.26
C PHE A 85 -3.32 8.70 -0.02
N GLU A 86 -3.70 9.97 0.09
CA GLU A 86 -4.07 10.80 -1.06
C GLU A 86 -2.91 11.00 -2.04
N ALA A 87 -1.70 11.26 -1.53
CA ALA A 87 -0.51 11.40 -2.35
C ALA A 87 -0.10 10.09 -3.06
N ASN A 88 -0.59 8.93 -2.62
CA ASN A 88 -0.24 7.62 -3.16
C ASN A 88 -1.44 6.84 -3.72
N ALA A 89 -2.62 7.47 -3.84
CA ALA A 89 -3.85 6.79 -4.24
C ALA A 89 -3.74 6.07 -5.59
N GLU A 90 -3.02 6.66 -6.55
CA GLU A 90 -2.77 6.04 -7.88
C GLU A 90 -1.81 4.84 -7.82
N LYS A 91 -1.01 4.72 -6.74
CA LYS A 91 0.06 3.73 -6.60
C LYS A 91 -0.28 2.59 -5.63
N ILE A 92 -1.43 2.64 -4.96
CA ILE A 92 -1.84 1.58 -4.02
C ILE A 92 -1.91 0.20 -4.67
N GLY A 93 -2.14 0.13 -5.99
CA GLY A 93 -2.14 -1.11 -6.75
C GLY A 93 -0.79 -1.85 -6.74
N LEU A 94 0.33 -1.15 -6.49
CA LEU A 94 1.66 -1.75 -6.36
C LEU A 94 1.78 -2.68 -5.15
N LEU A 95 0.89 -2.55 -4.16
CA LEU A 95 0.85 -3.42 -2.98
C LEU A 95 0.29 -4.83 -3.28
N GLY A 96 -0.31 -5.01 -4.46
CA GLY A 96 -1.10 -6.18 -4.81
C GLY A 96 -2.57 -6.06 -4.41
N ALA A 97 -3.42 -6.87 -5.03
CA ALA A 97 -4.88 -6.72 -4.97
C ALA A 97 -5.45 -6.77 -3.53
N ASP A 98 -4.95 -7.68 -2.69
CA ASP A 98 -5.44 -7.82 -1.31
C ASP A 98 -5.13 -6.58 -0.45
N PHE A 99 -3.88 -6.12 -0.45
CA PHE A 99 -3.50 -4.91 0.29
C PHE A 99 -4.17 -3.65 -0.27
N ALA A 100 -4.21 -3.49 -1.60
CA ALA A 100 -4.84 -2.34 -2.23
C ALA A 100 -6.32 -2.22 -1.83
N GLY A 101 -7.06 -3.33 -1.86
CA GLY A 101 -8.46 -3.38 -1.45
C GLY A 101 -8.66 -3.04 0.03
N ARG A 102 -7.85 -3.64 0.93
CA ARG A 102 -7.95 -3.38 2.38
C ARG A 102 -7.58 -1.95 2.75
N VAL A 103 -6.55 -1.38 2.11
CA VAL A 103 -6.14 0.02 2.30
C VAL A 103 -7.28 0.94 1.86
N ALA A 104 -7.77 0.79 0.63
CA ALA A 104 -8.85 1.63 0.11
C ALA A 104 -10.11 1.55 1.00
N PHE A 105 -10.50 0.34 1.39
CA PHE A 105 -11.63 0.12 2.28
C PHE A 105 -11.42 0.81 3.63
N THR A 106 -10.26 0.64 4.27
CA THR A 106 -9.99 1.23 5.59
C THR A 106 -10.02 2.76 5.55
N TYR A 107 -9.41 3.37 4.53
CA TYR A 107 -9.45 4.83 4.36
C TYR A 107 -10.86 5.36 4.05
N ASP A 108 -11.68 4.60 3.34
CA ASP A 108 -13.08 4.96 3.13
C ASP A 108 -13.89 4.92 4.44
N GLN A 109 -13.64 3.95 5.32
CA GLN A 109 -14.26 3.92 6.66
C GLN A 109 -13.82 5.11 7.53
N ILE A 110 -12.55 5.49 7.46
CA ILE A 110 -12.01 6.68 8.15
C ILE A 110 -12.68 7.95 7.61
N ARG A 111 -12.80 8.07 6.28
CA ARG A 111 -13.48 9.20 5.65
C ARG A 111 -14.95 9.26 6.06
N ALA A 112 -15.66 8.13 6.03
CA ALA A 112 -17.05 8.05 6.47
C ALA A 112 -17.23 8.49 7.93
N PHE A 113 -16.30 8.15 8.81
CA PHE A 113 -16.27 8.65 10.19
C PHE A 113 -16.07 10.16 10.23
N ARG A 114 -15.02 10.69 9.58
CA ARG A 114 -14.71 12.13 9.57
C ARG A 114 -15.87 12.96 9.02
N THR A 115 -16.47 12.55 7.90
CA THR A 115 -17.63 13.22 7.32
C THR A 115 -18.83 13.20 8.26
N SER A 116 -19.11 12.07 8.92
CA SER A 116 -20.22 11.96 9.88
C SER A 116 -20.00 12.86 11.10
N PHE A 117 -18.77 12.90 11.62
CA PHE A 117 -18.41 13.71 12.77
C PHE A 117 -18.35 15.21 12.44
N GLN A 118 -17.90 15.57 11.24
CA GLN A 118 -17.94 16.95 10.75
C GLN A 118 -19.37 17.46 10.66
N LEU A 119 -20.28 16.65 10.08
CA LEU A 119 -21.70 16.98 9.98
C LEU A 119 -22.33 17.19 11.37
N LEU A 120 -22.00 16.32 12.32
CA LEU A 120 -22.38 16.48 13.73
C LEU A 120 -21.84 17.80 14.30
N SER A 121 -20.53 18.04 14.19
CA SER A 121 -19.88 19.24 14.75
C SER A 121 -20.47 20.55 14.22
N LYS A 122 -20.92 20.56 12.96
CA LYS A 122 -21.48 21.75 12.31
C LYS A 122 -22.95 22.01 12.66
N HIS A 123 -23.76 20.95 12.83
CA HIS A 123 -25.21 21.08 12.90
C HIS A 123 -25.82 20.66 14.25
N HIS A 124 -25.03 20.20 15.22
CA HIS A 124 -25.52 19.71 16.51
C HIS A 124 -26.34 20.73 17.32
N THR A 125 -26.14 22.04 17.10
CA THR A 125 -26.89 23.11 17.79
C THR A 125 -28.24 23.42 17.13
N THR A 126 -28.37 23.15 15.83
CA THR A 126 -29.55 23.48 15.02
C THR A 126 -30.47 22.29 14.77
N MET A 127 -29.94 21.07 14.83
CA MET A 127 -30.69 19.83 14.58
C MET A 127 -31.24 19.22 15.87
N ASP A 128 -32.22 18.32 15.72
CA ASP A 128 -32.80 17.59 16.86
C ASP A 128 -31.76 16.68 17.54
N PRO A 129 -31.74 16.57 18.89
CA PRO A 129 -30.80 15.70 19.61
C PRO A 129 -30.84 14.23 19.16
N SER A 130 -32.00 13.71 18.72
CA SER A 130 -32.10 12.34 18.22
C SER A 130 -31.34 12.14 16.91
N TRP A 131 -31.31 13.14 16.02
CA TRP A 131 -30.50 13.10 14.80
C TRP A 131 -29.01 13.08 15.12
N SER A 132 -28.57 13.92 16.07
CA SER A 132 -27.20 13.93 16.55
C SER A 132 -26.83 12.59 17.18
N SER A 133 -27.73 11.98 17.96
CA SER A 133 -27.52 10.66 18.58
C SER A 133 -27.32 9.56 17.53
N LEU A 134 -28.09 9.59 16.44
CA LEU A 134 -27.93 8.65 15.33
C LEU A 134 -26.56 8.79 14.65
N LEU A 135 -26.09 10.02 14.43
CA LEU A 135 -24.75 10.25 13.86
C LEU A 135 -23.63 9.78 14.79
N VAL A 136 -23.73 10.06 16.09
CA VAL A 136 -22.76 9.55 17.07
C VAL A 136 -22.80 8.02 17.11
N GLY A 137 -23.98 7.41 17.06
CA GLY A 137 -24.15 5.95 16.97
C GLY A 137 -23.49 5.36 15.72
N ARG A 138 -23.63 6.02 14.56
CA ARG A 138 -22.92 5.64 13.32
C ARG A 138 -21.40 5.72 13.50
N CYS A 139 -20.90 6.81 14.07
CA CYS A 139 -19.47 7.00 14.33
C CYS A 139 -18.92 5.89 15.25
N LEU A 140 -19.64 5.58 16.33
CA LEU A 140 -19.31 4.51 17.27
C LEU A 140 -19.24 3.14 16.57
N ASN A 141 -20.22 2.84 15.71
CA ASN A 141 -20.25 1.60 14.95
C ASN A 141 -19.09 1.51 13.95
N LEU A 142 -18.76 2.60 13.26
CA LEU A 142 -17.63 2.66 12.33
C LEU A 142 -16.31 2.36 13.04
N VAL A 143 -16.08 2.94 14.23
CA VAL A 143 -14.87 2.68 15.02
C VAL A 143 -14.84 1.22 15.48
N LYS A 144 -15.89 0.75 16.14
CA LYS A 144 -15.94 -0.61 16.72
C LYS A 144 -15.80 -1.72 15.68
N SER A 145 -16.45 -1.58 14.53
CA SER A 145 -16.45 -2.61 13.48
C SER A 145 -15.16 -2.68 12.65
N ASN A 146 -14.32 -1.64 12.71
CA ASN A 146 -13.12 -1.53 11.88
C ASN A 146 -11.81 -1.52 12.66
N GLN A 147 -11.81 -1.26 13.98
CA GLN A 147 -10.58 -1.15 14.78
C GLN A 147 -9.64 -2.36 14.60
N SER A 148 -10.13 -3.58 14.88
CA SER A 148 -9.30 -4.79 14.74
C SER A 148 -8.81 -5.02 13.31
N LYS A 149 -9.62 -4.67 12.30
CA LYS A 149 -9.22 -4.77 10.89
C LYS A 149 -8.10 -3.80 10.54
N ALA A 150 -8.18 -2.57 11.06
CA ALA A 150 -7.18 -1.54 10.86
C ALA A 150 -5.86 -1.90 11.58
N GLU A 151 -5.93 -2.43 12.81
CA GLU A 151 -4.76 -2.96 13.55
C GLU A 151 -4.06 -4.06 12.75
N MET A 152 -4.81 -5.09 12.31
CA MET A 152 -4.27 -6.15 11.47
C MET A 152 -3.68 -5.62 10.16
N LEU A 153 -4.32 -4.64 9.52
CA LEU A 153 -3.81 -4.04 8.29
C LEU A 153 -2.47 -3.33 8.53
N VAL A 154 -2.35 -2.55 9.61
CA VAL A 154 -1.11 -1.85 9.97
C VAL A 154 0.02 -2.85 10.19
N ASP A 155 -0.22 -3.91 10.95
CA ASP A 155 0.79 -4.95 11.20
C ASP A 155 1.19 -5.68 9.92
N ASN A 156 0.21 -6.01 9.07
CA ASN A 156 0.48 -6.64 7.79
C ASN A 156 1.27 -5.73 6.84
N LEU A 157 0.99 -4.42 6.81
CA LEU A 157 1.75 -3.45 6.01
C LEU A 157 3.18 -3.27 6.54
N LYS A 158 3.36 -3.23 7.87
CA LYS A 158 4.70 -3.22 8.50
C LYS A 158 5.48 -4.47 8.10
N ASN A 159 4.91 -5.66 8.28
CA ASN A 159 5.53 -6.91 7.90
C ASN A 159 5.84 -6.96 6.40
N TYR A 160 4.87 -6.55 5.57
CA TYR A 160 5.04 -6.45 4.13
C TYR A 160 6.19 -5.51 3.78
N SER A 161 6.39 -4.39 4.47
CA SER A 161 7.50 -3.45 4.22
C SER A 161 8.89 -4.04 4.49
N GLN A 162 9.01 -5.10 5.30
CA GLN A 162 10.29 -5.69 5.72
C GLN A 162 10.75 -6.92 4.90
N ILE A 163 9.89 -7.51 4.07
CA ILE A 163 10.25 -8.60 3.12
C ILE A 163 11.45 -8.24 2.21
N TRP A 164 12.35 -9.18 1.93
CA TRP A 164 13.51 -8.95 1.06
C TRP A 164 13.22 -9.33 -0.41
N TYR A 165 13.82 -8.60 -1.36
CA TYR A 165 13.60 -8.78 -2.82
C TYR A 165 14.00 -10.18 -3.33
N VAL A 166 15.08 -10.75 -2.78
CA VAL A 166 15.72 -12.01 -3.25
C VAL A 166 14.80 -13.24 -3.10
N LYS A 167 13.66 -13.10 -2.40
CA LYS A 167 12.66 -14.18 -2.25
C LYS A 167 11.69 -14.29 -3.44
N ALA A 168 11.79 -13.43 -4.46
CA ALA A 168 10.98 -13.52 -5.68
C ALA A 168 11.55 -14.58 -6.65
N ARG A 169 10.85 -15.71 -6.81
CA ARG A 169 11.23 -16.88 -7.64
C ARG A 169 11.73 -16.53 -9.06
N TRP A 170 11.25 -15.43 -9.63
CA TRP A 170 11.60 -15.05 -10.99
C TRP A 170 13.00 -14.43 -11.11
N VAL A 171 13.47 -13.72 -10.08
CA VAL A 171 14.82 -13.15 -10.03
C VAL A 171 15.87 -14.26 -9.97
N GLN A 172 15.61 -15.30 -9.18
CA GLN A 172 16.46 -16.49 -9.14
C GLN A 172 16.50 -17.21 -10.50
N MET A 173 15.34 -17.35 -11.16
CA MET A 173 15.27 -17.96 -12.50
C MET A 173 16.01 -17.12 -13.55
N ALA A 174 15.89 -15.79 -13.53
CA ALA A 174 16.57 -14.88 -14.45
C ALA A 174 18.09 -14.85 -14.25
N LEU A 175 18.56 -14.94 -13.00
CA LEU A 175 19.98 -15.04 -12.68
C LEU A 175 20.55 -16.39 -13.18
N LEU A 176 19.81 -17.48 -12.97
CA LEU A 176 20.21 -18.81 -13.43
C LEU A 176 20.23 -18.88 -14.96
N THR A 177 19.25 -18.33 -15.66
CA THR A 177 19.24 -18.30 -17.13
C THR A 177 20.31 -17.37 -17.70
N GLY A 178 20.59 -16.24 -17.05
CA GLY A 178 21.70 -15.36 -17.43
C GLY A 178 23.05 -16.05 -17.33
N ILE A 179 23.30 -16.76 -16.22
CA ILE A 179 24.55 -17.52 -16.01
C ILE A 179 24.68 -18.64 -17.03
N THR A 180 23.60 -19.39 -17.34
CA THR A 180 23.66 -20.45 -18.34
C THR A 180 23.87 -19.93 -19.75
N LEU A 181 23.25 -18.80 -20.14
CA LEU A 181 23.46 -18.21 -21.46
C LEU A 181 24.89 -17.71 -21.64
N ILE A 182 25.49 -17.10 -20.61
CA ILE A 182 26.90 -16.66 -20.65
C ILE A 182 27.82 -17.88 -20.72
N GLY A 183 27.57 -18.92 -19.92
CA GLY A 183 28.33 -20.17 -19.94
C GLY A 183 28.29 -20.88 -21.30
N VAL A 184 27.12 -20.98 -21.92
CA VAL A 184 26.95 -21.62 -23.23
C VAL A 184 27.63 -20.80 -24.33
N ASN A 185 27.49 -19.47 -24.34
CA ASN A 185 28.18 -18.63 -25.32
C ASN A 185 29.71 -18.68 -25.16
N GLY A 186 30.22 -18.71 -23.93
CA GLY A 186 31.65 -18.89 -23.66
C GLY A 186 32.17 -20.25 -24.16
N LEU A 187 31.39 -21.31 -23.95
CA LEU A 187 31.73 -22.66 -24.42
C LEU A 187 31.75 -22.75 -25.95
N VAL A 188 30.75 -22.16 -26.63
CA VAL A 188 30.68 -22.12 -28.09
C VAL A 188 31.85 -21.32 -28.67
N ALA A 189 32.19 -20.17 -28.08
CA ALA A 189 33.35 -19.38 -28.50
C ALA A 189 34.68 -20.15 -28.31
N ALA A 190 34.82 -20.89 -27.21
CA ALA A 190 36.00 -21.72 -26.95
C ALA A 190 36.14 -22.87 -27.96
N ILE A 191 35.04 -23.55 -28.30
CA ILE A 191 35.02 -24.61 -29.32
C ILE A 191 35.40 -24.04 -30.70
N PHE A 192 34.87 -22.87 -31.05
CA PHE A 192 35.18 -22.21 -32.32
C PHE A 192 36.66 -21.78 -32.41
N CYS A 193 37.27 -21.35 -31.30
CA CYS A 193 38.70 -21.05 -31.25
C CYS A 193 39.55 -22.31 -31.39
N ALA A 194 39.16 -23.42 -30.74
CA ALA A 194 39.90 -24.68 -30.78
C ALA A 194 39.85 -25.39 -32.14
N GLN A 195 38.82 -25.15 -32.96
CA GLN A 195 38.75 -25.70 -34.33
C GLN A 195 39.55 -24.90 -35.37
N ARG A 196 40.02 -23.70 -35.03
CA ARG A 196 40.78 -22.81 -35.93
C ARG A 196 42.30 -22.82 -35.68
N SER A 197 42.77 -23.52 -34.65
CA SER A 197 44.18 -23.77 -34.33
C SER A 197 44.64 -25.12 -34.85
#